data_AF-A0A932HTJ7-F1
#
_entry.id   AF-A0A932HTJ7-F1
#
_cell.length_a   1.000
_cell.length_b   1.000
_cell.length_c   1.000
_cell.angle_alpha   90.00
_cell.angle_beta   90.00
_cell.angle_gamma   90.00
#
_symmetry.space_group_name_H-M   'P 1'
#
loop_
_entity.id
_entity.type
_entity.pdbx_description
1 polymer ?
#
loop_
_entity_poly.entity_id
_entity_poly.type
_entity_poly.pdbx_seq_one_letter_code
_entity_poly.pdbx_strand_id
1 'polypeptide(L)'
;MVEVRKKDNESSDSLIRRFTRRVQSSGILLHVKKIRYHERRKNKNQIREDAIRRAKNKEKQDYLRKIGKLEEVVRPKHSSRGF
;
A
#
# COMPACT_ATOMS: atom_id res chain seq x y z
N MET A 1 -14.74 -6.81 6.71
CA MET A 1 -15.09 -7.98 5.89
C MET A 1 -15.18 -7.54 4.44
N VAL A 2 -14.51 -8.23 3.50
CA VAL A 2 -14.61 -7.90 2.07
C VAL A 2 -15.65 -8.82 1.45
N GLU A 3 -16.78 -8.25 1.04
CA GLU A 3 -17.85 -8.99 0.36
C GLU A 3 -18.20 -8.34 -0.98
N VAL A 4 -18.62 -9.18 -1.93
CA VAL A 4 -19.11 -8.74 -3.24
C VAL A 4 -20.31 -9.60 -3.59
N ARG A 5 -21.47 -8.96 -3.81
CA ARG A 5 -22.68 -9.62 -4.29
C ARG A 5 -22.73 -9.60 -5.82
N LYS A 6 -23.20 -10.71 -6.40
CA LYS A 6 -23.43 -10.85 -7.83
C LYS A 6 -24.53 -9.88 -8.27
N LYS A 7 -24.33 -9.21 -9.40
CA LYS A 7 -25.35 -8.37 -10.04
C LYS A 7 -26.13 -9.17 -11.08
N ASP A 8 -27.34 -8.71 -11.40
CA ASP A 8 -28.12 -9.27 -12.50
C ASP A 8 -27.37 -9.08 -13.82
N ASN A 9 -27.32 -10.14 -14.64
CA ASN A 9 -26.55 -10.23 -15.89
C ASN A 9 -25.01 -10.10 -15.77
N GLU A 10 -24.43 -10.35 -14.60
CA GLU A 10 -22.96 -10.42 -14.43
C GLU A 10 -22.38 -11.81 -14.75
N SER A 11 -21.31 -11.84 -15.55
CA SER A 11 -20.51 -13.05 -15.78
C SER A 11 -19.65 -13.38 -14.54
N SER A 12 -19.39 -14.68 -14.34
CA SER A 12 -18.58 -15.14 -13.20
C SER A 12 -17.17 -14.53 -13.19
N ASP A 13 -16.55 -14.30 -14.36
CA ASP A 13 -15.23 -13.66 -14.46
C ASP A 13 -15.24 -12.20 -13.97
N SER A 14 -16.26 -11.42 -14.36
CA SER A 14 -16.42 -10.03 -13.88
C SER A 14 -16.55 -9.95 -12.37
N LEU A 15 -17.32 -10.88 -11.78
CA LEU A 15 -17.51 -10.96 -10.34
C LEU A 15 -16.18 -11.23 -9.62
N ILE A 16 -15.39 -12.20 -10.12
CA ILE A 16 -14.06 -12.52 -9.57
C ILE A 16 -13.14 -11.31 -9.65
N ARG A 17 -13.08 -10.61 -10.79
CA ARG A 17 -12.24 -9.40 -10.95
C ARG A 17 -12.61 -8.31 -9.95
N ARG A 18 -13.90 -8.08 -9.72
CA ARG A 18 -14.39 -7.12 -8.70
C ARG A 18 -13.97 -7.53 -7.30
N PHE A 19 -14.14 -8.80 -6.97
CA PHE A 19 -13.69 -9.35 -5.68
C PHE A 19 -12.19 -9.14 -5.48
N THR A 20 -11.35 -9.53 -6.45
CA THR A 20 -9.91 -9.35 -6.39
C THR A 20 -9.53 -7.87 -6.21
N ARG A 21 -10.13 -6.96 -6.98
CA ARG A 21 -9.89 -5.52 -6.81
C ARG A 21 -10.31 -5.02 -5.43
N ARG A 22 -11.44 -5.48 -4.88
CA ARG A 22 -11.91 -5.08 -3.55
C ARG A 22 -10.98 -5.60 -2.45
N VAL A 23 -10.47 -6.83 -2.57
CA VAL A 23 -9.48 -7.42 -1.65
C VAL A 23 -8.14 -6.68 -1.71
N GLN A 24 -7.68 -6.32 -2.92
CA GLN A 24 -6.45 -5.55 -3.10
C GLN A 24 -6.58 -4.13 -2.52
N SER A 25 -7.69 -3.46 -2.82
CA SER A 25 -7.94 -2.09 -2.36
C SER A 25 -8.10 -2.02 -0.84
N SER A 26 -8.67 -3.05 -0.21
CA SER A 26 -8.89 -3.07 1.23
C SER A 26 -7.63 -3.29 2.07
N GLY A 27 -6.53 -3.73 1.45
CA GLY A 27 -5.28 -3.97 2.14
C GLY A 27 -5.36 -5.06 3.23
N ILE A 28 -6.45 -5.83 3.30
CA ILE A 28 -6.66 -6.85 4.35
C ILE A 28 -5.54 -7.90 4.34
N LEU A 29 -5.05 -8.26 3.16
CA LEU A 29 -3.92 -9.19 3.03
C LEU A 29 -2.62 -8.61 3.61
N LEU A 30 -2.37 -7.31 3.43
CA LEU A 30 -1.19 -6.65 4.00
C LEU A 30 -1.31 -6.54 5.52
N HIS A 31 -2.51 -6.23 6.02
CA HIS A 31 -2.78 -6.19 7.45
C HIS A 31 -2.54 -7.55 8.11
N VAL A 32 -3.17 -8.61 7.58
CA VAL A 32 -3.00 -9.99 8.10
C VAL A 32 -1.53 -10.42 8.06
N LYS A 33 -0.80 -10.11 6.98
CA LYS A 33 0.65 -10.40 6.91
C LYS A 33 1.44 -9.64 7.98
N LYS A 34 1.09 -8.39 8.27
CA LYS A 34 1.76 -7.56 9.28
C LYS A 34 1.54 -8.09 10.70
N ILE A 35 0.33 -8.52 11.04
CA ILE A 35 -0.02 -8.95 12.41
C ILE A 35 0.18 -10.46 12.64
N ARG A 36 0.64 -11.21 11.64
CA ARG A 36 0.77 -12.68 11.69
C ARG A 36 1.64 -13.16 12.86
N TYR A 37 2.67 -12.39 13.21
CA TYR A 37 3.62 -12.75 14.27
C TYR A 37 3.76 -11.61 15.27
N HIS A 38 4.12 -11.95 16.50
CA HIS A 38 4.43 -10.97 17.53
C HIS A 38 5.74 -10.22 17.20
N GLU A 39 5.66 -8.90 17.07
CA GLU A 39 6.83 -8.02 16.91
C GLU A 39 7.14 -7.33 18.25
N ARG A 40 8.39 -7.44 18.73
CA ARG A 40 8.84 -6.71 19.92
C ARG A 40 8.90 -5.21 19.62
N ARG A 41 8.62 -4.36 20.61
CA ARG A 41 8.76 -2.90 20.47
C ARG A 41 10.21 -2.55 20.14
N LYS A 42 10.41 -1.68 19.16
CA LYS A 42 11.73 -1.20 18.75
C LYS A 42 12.38 -0.40 19.88
N ASN A 43 13.69 -0.58 20.07
CA ASN A 43 14.46 0.24 21.01
C ASN A 43 14.81 1.62 20.41
N LYS A 44 15.36 2.53 21.23
CA LYS A 44 15.69 3.91 20.80
C LYS A 44 16.66 3.95 19.61
N ASN A 45 17.65 3.05 19.57
CA ASN A 45 18.65 3.01 18.51
C ASN A 45 18.02 2.57 17.17
N GLN A 46 17.22 1.51 17.18
CA GLN A 46 16.50 1.03 15.99
C GLN A 46 15.55 2.10 15.43
N ILE A 47 14.87 2.85 16.31
CA ILE A 47 14.00 3.96 15.89
C ILE A 47 14.81 5.05 15.18
N ARG A 48 16.00 5.39 15.72
CA ARG A 48 16.91 6.38 15.13
C ARG A 48 17.44 5.93 13.77
N GLU A 49 17.90 4.68 13.66
CA GLU A 49 18.37 4.09 12.40
C GLU A 49 17.27 4.09 11.32
N ASP A 50 16.04 3.71 11.70
CA ASP A 50 14.90 3.76 10.80
C ASP A 50 14.56 5.19 10.35
N ALA A 51 14.74 6.19 11.21
CA ALA A 51 14.54 7.60 10.86
C ALA A 51 15.60 8.07 9.85
N ILE A 52 16.88 7.76 10.09
CA ILE A 52 17.99 8.10 9.19
C ILE A 52 17.78 7.44 7.82
N ARG A 53 17.41 6.16 7.80
CA ARG A 53 17.12 5.43 6.56
C ARG A 53 15.97 6.06 5.79
N ARG A 54 14.89 6.48 6.47
CA ARG A 54 13.76 7.19 5.85
C ARG A 54 14.20 8.52 5.22
N ALA A 55 15.02 9.30 5.92
CA ALA A 55 15.56 10.56 5.41
C ALA A 55 16.41 10.34 4.14
N LYS A 56 17.37 9.41 4.18
CA LYS A 56 18.21 9.05 3.02
C LYS A 56 17.39 8.59 1.81
N ASN A 57 16.37 7.78 2.04
CA ASN A 57 15.49 7.31 0.97
C ASN A 57 14.68 8.45 0.35
N LYS A 58 14.24 9.42 1.17
CA LYS A 58 13.54 10.61 0.68
C LYS A 58 14.45 11.47 -0.19
N GLU A 59 15.67 11.77 0.29
CA GLU A 59 16.67 12.52 -0.48
C GLU A 59 17.00 11.83 -1.82
N LYS A 60 17.21 10.51 -1.80
CA LYS A 60 17.44 9.73 -3.02
C LYS A 60 16.26 9.82 -3.99
N GLN A 61 15.03 9.72 -3.50
CA GLN A 61 13.83 9.86 -4.35
C GLN A 61 13.71 11.27 -4.93
N ASP A 62 13.98 12.31 -4.14
CA ASP A 62 13.90 13.70 -4.58
C ASP A 62 14.98 14.01 -5.63
N TYR A 63 16.19 13.50 -5.45
CA TYR A 63 17.25 13.57 -6.45
C TYR A 63 16.87 12.85 -7.76
N LEU A 64 16.37 11.60 -7.66
CA LEU A 64 15.94 10.83 -8.84
C LEU A 64 14.81 11.51 -9.60
N ARG A 65 13.87 12.16 -8.89
CA ARG A 65 12.80 12.97 -9.48
C ARG A 65 13.38 14.18 -10.22
N LYS A 66 14.35 14.88 -9.61
CA LYS A 66 15.00 16.06 -10.22
C LYS A 66 15.72 15.73 -11.53
N ILE A 67 16.37 14.57 -11.62
CA ILE A 67 17.11 14.15 -12.81
C ILE A 67 16.25 13.38 -13.82
N GLY A 68 14.93 13.30 -13.63
CA GLY A 68 13.99 12.66 -14.56
C GLY A 68 14.11 11.13 -14.63
N LYS A 69 14.83 10.48 -13.72
CA LYS A 69 14.97 9.00 -13.66
C LYS A 69 13.84 8.31 -12.90
N LEU A 70 12.87 9.09 -12.41
CA LEU A 70 11.66 8.60 -11.79
C LEU A 70 10.50 9.22 -12.56
N GLU A 71 9.64 8.41 -13.17
CA GLU A 71 8.36 8.91 -13.67
C GLU A 71 7.63 9.61 -12.52
N GLU A 72 7.16 10.84 -12.75
CA GLU A 72 6.23 11.50 -11.84
C GLU A 72 4.93 10.71 -11.88
N VAL A 73 4.85 9.65 -11.08
CA VAL A 73 3.56 9.10 -10.70
C VAL A 73 2.93 10.19 -9.83
N VAL A 74 2.19 11.09 -10.48
CA VAL A 74 1.34 12.09 -9.83
C VAL A 74 0.39 11.30 -8.96
N ARG A 75 0.76 11.08 -7.71
CA ARG A 75 -0.15 10.49 -6.72
C ARG A 75 -1.22 11.57 -6.53
N PRO A 76 -2.48 11.31 -6.89
CA PRO A 76 -3.50 12.32 -6.70
C PRO A 76 -3.51 12.73 -5.22
N LYS A 77 -3.45 14.04 -4.95
CA LYS A 77 -3.44 14.61 -3.59
C LYS A 77 -4.63 14.14 -2.74
N HIS A 78 -5.66 13.60 -3.39
CA HIS A 78 -6.88 13.02 -2.82
C HIS A 78 -7.04 11.53 -3.12
N SER A 79 -5.95 10.78 -3.25
CA SER A 79 -6.02 9.32 -3.08
C SER A 79 -6.30 8.99 -1.60
N SER A 80 -7.43 9.44 -1.07
CA SER A 80 -8.20 8.71 -0.10
C SER A 80 -8.54 7.36 -0.73
N ARG A 81 -7.56 6.44 -0.75
CA ARG A 81 -7.88 5.01 -0.74
C ARG A 81 -8.47 4.77 0.64
N GLY A 82 -9.74 5.16 0.75
CA GLY A 82 -10.63 4.60 1.74
C GLY A 82 -10.55 3.09 1.61
N PHE A 83 -10.51 2.48 2.79
CA PHE A 83 -10.76 1.09 3.11
C PHE A 83 -11.38 0.19 2.02
#